data_AF-A0A9D1LZW1-F1
#
_entry.id   AF-A0A9D1LZW1-F1
#
_cell.length_a   1.000
_cell.length_b   1.000
_cell.length_c   1.000
_cell.angle_alpha   90.00
_cell.angle_beta   90.00
_cell.angle_gamma   90.00
#
_symmetry.space_group_name_H-M   'P 1'
#
loop_
_entity.id
_entity.type
_entity.pdbx_description
1 polymer ?
#
loop_
_entity_poly.entity_id
_entity_poly.type
_entity_poly.pdbx_seq_one_letter_code
_entity_poly.pdbx_strand_id
1 'polypeptide(L)'
;MKKSKTFQNIKKMMKPNIKTIIIVTLLAIVVNIGEIIKPYIIKIIIDDYISLGVWEKGAVTIGILGVIYIGIVLIGNIIDFISQTATNRMGEKIIYQIRNDLYRYIENANISFHDKTPAGTLFVRITNDVEDISALFKDVITTFFKDIIMIIAILGIMIYISTKLSLLT
;
A
#
# COMPACT_ATOMS: atom_id res chain seq x y z
N MET A 1 -19.19 25.81 0.08
CA MET A 1 -19.51 24.44 -0.41
C MET A 1 -18.76 24.08 -1.72
N LYS A 2 -17.42 24.21 -1.80
CA LYS A 2 -16.59 23.89 -2.99
C LYS A 2 -16.02 22.45 -3.01
N LYS A 3 -16.23 21.64 -1.96
CA LYS A 3 -15.63 20.30 -1.77
C LYS A 3 -15.96 19.29 -2.88
N SER A 4 -17.10 19.42 -3.57
CA SER A 4 -17.51 18.44 -4.59
C SER A 4 -16.66 18.51 -5.88
N LYS A 5 -16.12 19.68 -6.24
CA LYS A 5 -15.34 19.85 -7.48
C LYS A 5 -13.91 19.30 -7.34
N THR A 6 -13.28 19.48 -6.19
CA THR A 6 -11.94 18.91 -5.91
C THR A 6 -11.96 17.39 -6.01
N PHE A 7 -12.97 16.75 -5.43
CA PHE A 7 -13.12 15.30 -5.47
C PHE A 7 -13.40 14.77 -6.90
N GLN A 8 -14.14 15.53 -7.71
CA GLN A 8 -14.37 15.21 -9.12
C GLN A 8 -13.09 15.31 -9.97
N ASN A 9 -12.24 16.29 -9.70
CA ASN A 9 -10.96 16.45 -10.40
C ASN A 9 -10.01 15.30 -10.06
N ILE A 10 -9.91 14.93 -8.77
CA ILE A 10 -9.17 13.73 -8.31
C ILE A 10 -9.68 12.48 -9.02
N LYS A 11 -11.00 12.27 -9.06
CA LYS A 11 -11.60 11.11 -9.74
C LYS A 11 -11.29 11.07 -11.24
N LYS A 12 -11.24 12.23 -11.91
CA LYS A 12 -10.87 12.34 -13.34
C LYS A 12 -9.41 11.95 -13.56
N MET A 13 -8.52 12.32 -12.65
CA MET A 13 -7.09 11.98 -12.68
C MET A 13 -6.82 10.50 -12.37
N MET A 14 -7.65 9.88 -11.52
CA MET A 14 -7.58 8.44 -11.20
C MET A 14 -8.09 7.54 -12.32
N LYS A 15 -9.12 8.00 -13.06
CA LYS A 15 -9.83 7.20 -14.08
C LYS A 15 -8.91 6.43 -15.04
N PRO A 16 -7.82 7.01 -15.60
CA PRO A 16 -6.91 6.27 -16.49
C PRO A 16 -6.11 5.14 -15.80
N ASN A 17 -5.91 5.18 -14.48
CA ASN A 17 -5.10 4.20 -13.75
C ASN A 17 -5.93 3.32 -12.79
N ILE A 18 -7.26 3.37 -12.85
CA ILE A 18 -8.15 2.68 -11.90
C ILE A 18 -7.97 1.15 -11.88
N LYS A 19 -7.63 0.55 -13.03
CA LYS A 19 -7.34 -0.89 -13.11
C LYS A 19 -6.07 -1.25 -12.32
N THR A 20 -5.02 -0.44 -12.46
CA THR A 20 -3.78 -0.61 -11.71
C THR A 20 -4.02 -0.45 -10.21
N ILE A 21 -4.80 0.57 -9.81
CA ILE A 21 -5.18 0.77 -8.40
C ILE A 21 -5.86 -0.47 -7.84
N ILE A 22 -6.91 -0.98 -8.51
CA ILE A 22 -7.66 -2.15 -8.03
C ILE A 22 -6.76 -3.39 -7.93
N ILE A 23 -5.93 -3.66 -8.94
CA ILE A 23 -5.03 -4.82 -8.96
C ILE A 23 -4.02 -4.73 -7.81
N VAL A 24 -3.38 -3.57 -7.63
CA VAL A 24 -2.39 -3.35 -6.58
C VAL A 24 -3.01 -3.43 -5.19
N THR A 25 -4.20 -2.85 -5.00
CA THR A 25 -4.94 -2.97 -3.74
C THR A 25 -5.31 -4.43 -3.44
N LEU A 26 -5.77 -5.20 -4.44
CA LEU A 26 -6.08 -6.62 -4.26
C LEU A 26 -4.83 -7.44 -3.92
N LEU A 27 -3.71 -7.21 -4.62
CA LEU A 27 -2.44 -7.88 -4.32
C LEU A 27 -1.95 -7.55 -2.91
N ALA A 28 -2.08 -6.28 -2.48
CA ALA A 28 -1.72 -5.86 -1.13
C ALA A 28 -2.57 -6.55 -0.05
N ILE A 29 -3.87 -6.76 -0.30
CA ILE A 29 -4.74 -7.52 0.61
C ILE A 29 -4.27 -8.98 0.73
N VAL A 30 -3.89 -9.61 -0.39
CA VAL A 30 -3.36 -10.99 -0.38
C VAL A 30 -2.07 -11.10 0.43
N VAL A 31 -1.15 -10.13 0.27
CA VAL A 31 0.09 -10.07 1.06
C VAL A 31 -0.22 -9.97 2.55
N ASN A 32 -1.14 -9.08 2.93
CA ASN A 32 -1.52 -8.87 4.33
C ASN A 32 -2.09 -10.13 4.99
N ILE A 33 -2.94 -10.88 4.28
CA ILE A 33 -3.44 -12.18 4.77
C ILE A 33 -2.26 -13.12 5.05
N GLY A 34 -1.26 -13.14 4.16
CA GLY A 34 -0.03 -13.89 4.36
C GLY A 34 0.75 -13.45 5.61
N GLU A 35 0.84 -12.15 5.90
CA GLU A 35 1.50 -11.63 7.10
C GLU A 35 0.81 -12.07 8.40
N ILE A 36 -0.51 -12.09 8.37
CA ILE A 36 -1.36 -12.48 9.48
C ILE A 36 -1.27 -13.99 9.78
N ILE A 37 -1.03 -14.82 8.77
CA ILE A 37 -0.88 -16.28 8.95
C ILE A 37 0.45 -16.63 9.64
N LYS A 38 1.50 -15.82 9.48
CA LYS A 38 2.84 -16.05 10.07
C LYS A 38 2.81 -16.33 11.58
N PRO A 39 2.20 -15.48 12.45
CA PRO A 39 2.15 -15.74 13.89
C PRO A 39 1.37 -17.01 14.25
N TYR A 40 0.37 -17.39 13.45
CA TYR A 40 -0.36 -18.65 13.66
C TYR A 40 0.51 -19.88 13.38
N ILE A 41 1.32 -19.84 12.32
CA ILE A 41 2.30 -20.91 12.03
C ILE A 41 3.33 -21.02 13.16
N ILE A 42 3.84 -19.89 13.65
CA ILE A 42 4.79 -19.86 14.78
C ILE A 42 4.15 -20.47 16.04
N LYS A 43 2.88 -20.15 16.34
CA LYS A 43 2.15 -20.73 17.46
C LYS A 43 2.12 -22.27 17.38
N ILE A 44 1.76 -22.83 16.23
CA ILE A 44 1.72 -24.29 16.03
C ILE A 44 3.10 -24.91 16.25
N ILE A 45 4.16 -24.30 15.72
CA ILE A 45 5.53 -24.79 15.89
C ILE A 45 5.92 -24.82 17.37
N ILE A 46 5.58 -23.78 18.13
CA ILE A 46 5.92 -23.70 19.55
C ILE A 46 5.08 -24.70 20.36
N ASP A 47 3.75 -24.61 20.26
CA ASP A 47 2.82 -25.33 21.14
C ASP A 47 2.81 -26.84 20.87
N ASP A 48 2.83 -27.26 19.59
CA ASP A 48 2.64 -28.67 19.23
C ASP A 48 3.96 -29.44 19.03
N TYR A 49 5.09 -28.75 18.83
CA TYR A 49 6.37 -29.41 18.53
C TYR A 49 7.46 -29.12 19.56
N ILE A 50 7.64 -27.85 19.96
CA ILE A 50 8.70 -27.47 20.91
C ILE A 50 8.29 -27.81 22.35
N SER A 51 7.06 -27.48 22.75
CA SER A 51 6.59 -27.69 24.14
C SER A 51 6.38 -29.15 24.53
N LEU A 52 6.10 -30.04 23.56
CA LEU A 52 5.85 -31.47 23.80
C LEU A 52 7.12 -32.35 23.82
N GLY A 53 8.30 -31.78 23.54
CA GLY A 53 9.58 -32.49 23.63
C GLY A 53 9.77 -33.62 22.61
N VAL A 54 8.98 -33.64 21.52
CA VAL A 54 8.98 -34.70 20.50
C VAL A 54 10.05 -34.43 19.43
N TRP A 55 11.32 -34.39 19.82
CA TRP A 55 12.41 -33.98 18.94
C TRP A 55 12.67 -34.96 17.78
N GLU A 56 12.60 -36.28 18.02
CA GLU A 56 12.95 -37.29 17.01
C GLU A 56 11.91 -37.47 15.89
N LYS A 57 10.61 -37.33 16.20
CA LYS A 57 9.52 -37.31 15.19
C LYS A 57 9.18 -35.90 14.72
N GLY A 58 9.56 -34.87 15.49
CA GLY A 58 9.30 -33.47 15.21
C GLY A 58 10.34 -32.82 14.30
N ALA A 59 11.62 -33.20 14.32
CA ALA A 59 12.67 -32.52 13.56
C ALA A 59 12.38 -32.47 12.03
N VAL A 60 11.89 -33.57 11.45
CA VAL A 60 11.51 -33.62 10.02
C VAL A 60 10.26 -32.76 9.75
N THR A 61 9.27 -32.80 10.64
CA THR A 61 8.02 -32.05 10.50
C THR A 61 8.22 -30.54 10.70
N ILE A 62 9.06 -30.13 11.66
CA ILE A 62 9.49 -28.75 11.88
C ILE A 62 10.31 -28.25 10.69
N GLY A 63 11.19 -29.09 10.14
CA GLY A 63 11.95 -28.77 8.93
C GLY A 63 11.03 -28.47 7.73
N ILE A 64 10.03 -29.32 7.51
CA ILE A 64 9.02 -29.13 6.44
C ILE A 64 8.20 -27.86 6.70
N LEU A 65 7.71 -27.64 7.92
CA LEU A 65 6.98 -26.43 8.29
C LEU A 65 7.83 -25.16 8.14
N GLY A 66 9.13 -25.24 8.47
CA GLY A 66 10.10 -24.17 8.27
C GLY A 66 10.31 -23.84 6.80
N VAL A 67 10.45 -24.86 5.94
CA VAL A 67 10.55 -24.68 4.48
C VAL A 67 9.26 -24.06 3.93
N ILE A 68 8.08 -24.53 4.36
CA ILE A 68 6.79 -23.95 3.97
C ILE A 68 6.69 -22.49 4.40
N TYR A 69 7.09 -22.18 5.64
CA TYR A 69 7.11 -20.82 6.17
C TYR A 69 8.02 -19.91 5.34
N ILE A 70 9.25 -20.34 5.06
CA ILE A 70 10.19 -19.61 4.21
C ILE A 70 9.61 -19.41 2.81
N GLY A 71 8.95 -20.43 2.24
CA GLY A 71 8.27 -20.33 0.95
C GLY A 71 7.16 -19.27 0.95
N ILE A 72 6.29 -19.28 1.96
CA ILE A 72 5.23 -18.28 2.13
C ILE A 72 5.82 -16.88 2.28
N VAL A 73 6.88 -16.72 3.08
CA VAL A 73 7.57 -15.45 3.28
C VAL A 73 8.17 -14.94 1.97
N LEU A 74 8.89 -15.78 1.22
CA LEU A 74 9.50 -15.40 -0.05
C LEU A 74 8.44 -15.00 -1.08
N ILE A 75 7.38 -15.80 -1.24
CA ILE A 75 6.28 -15.48 -2.16
C ILE A 75 5.61 -14.17 -1.75
N GLY A 76 5.33 -13.98 -0.46
CA GLY A 76 4.75 -12.75 0.07
C GLY A 76 5.62 -11.52 -0.24
N ASN A 77 6.94 -11.61 -0.04
CA ASN A 77 7.87 -10.54 -0.36
C ASN A 77 7.93 -10.22 -1.87
N ILE A 78 7.88 -11.24 -2.73
CA ILE A 78 7.85 -11.04 -4.19
C ILE A 78 6.57 -10.30 -4.60
N ILE A 79 5.41 -10.72 -4.07
CA ILE A 79 4.13 -10.07 -4.36
C ILE A 79 4.14 -8.62 -3.83
N ASP A 80 4.66 -8.40 -2.62
CA ASP A 80 4.75 -7.05 -2.04
C ASP A 80 5.67 -6.14 -2.87
N PHE A 81 6.82 -6.65 -3.31
CA PHE A 81 7.74 -5.93 -4.20
C PHE A 81 7.07 -5.53 -5.53
N ILE A 82 6.30 -6.44 -6.14
CA ILE A 82 5.53 -6.15 -7.36
C ILE A 82 4.48 -5.07 -7.07
N SER A 83 3.76 -5.18 -5.95
CA SER A 83 2.73 -4.24 -5.54
C SER A 83 3.29 -2.83 -5.29
N GLN A 84 4.39 -2.71 -4.53
CA GLN A 84 5.08 -1.44 -4.29
C GLN A 84 5.61 -0.84 -5.58
N THR A 85 6.25 -1.64 -6.44
CA THR A 85 6.78 -1.16 -7.72
C THR A 85 5.65 -0.66 -8.63
N ALA A 86 4.52 -1.36 -8.68
CA ALA A 86 3.36 -0.94 -9.46
C ALA A 86 2.73 0.35 -8.90
N THR A 87 2.65 0.50 -7.58
CA THR A 87 2.19 1.73 -6.90
C THR A 87 3.09 2.91 -7.24
N ASN A 88 4.41 2.72 -7.16
CA ASN A 88 5.40 3.75 -7.46
C ASN A 88 5.31 4.17 -8.93
N ARG A 89 5.31 3.21 -9.87
CA ARG A 89 5.15 3.49 -11.31
C ARG A 89 3.86 4.23 -11.61
N MET A 90 2.76 3.90 -10.93
CA MET A 90 1.49 4.60 -11.07
C MET A 90 1.60 6.05 -10.62
N GLY A 91 2.20 6.31 -9.45
CA GLY A 91 2.41 7.67 -8.96
C GLY A 91 3.30 8.51 -9.87
N GLU A 92 4.38 7.93 -10.41
CA GLU A 92 5.21 8.61 -11.41
C GLU A 92 4.45 8.95 -12.69
N LYS A 93 3.59 8.04 -13.16
CA LYS A 93 2.73 8.30 -14.32
C LYS A 93 1.73 9.42 -14.07
N ILE A 94 1.19 9.53 -12.86
CA ILE A 94 0.30 10.63 -12.46
C ILE A 94 1.08 11.96 -12.46
N ILE A 95 2.27 11.99 -11.86
CA ILE A 95 3.15 13.18 -11.88
C ILE A 95 3.43 13.61 -13.32
N TYR A 96 3.83 12.67 -14.18
CA TYR A 96 4.14 12.95 -15.58
C TYR A 96 2.96 13.61 -16.31
N GLN A 97 1.75 13.09 -16.13
CA GLN A 97 0.55 13.66 -16.75
C GLN A 97 0.25 15.07 -16.24
N ILE A 98 0.31 15.29 -14.92
CA ILE A 98 0.05 16.59 -14.32
C ILE A 98 1.07 17.62 -14.77
N ARG A 99 2.37 17.28 -14.75
CA ARG A 99 3.44 18.19 -15.19
C ARG A 99 3.23 18.57 -16.65
N ASN A 100 2.94 17.61 -17.53
CA ASN A 100 2.71 17.89 -18.95
C ASN A 100 1.49 18.79 -19.19
N ASP A 101 0.39 18.57 -18.46
CA ASP A 101 -0.81 19.41 -18.55
C ASP A 101 -0.55 20.84 -18.02
N LEU A 102 0.23 20.97 -16.94
CA LEU A 102 0.64 22.27 -16.39
C LEU A 102 1.58 23.02 -17.32
N TYR A 103 2.58 22.34 -17.90
CA TYR A 103 3.48 22.95 -18.88
C TYR A 103 2.72 23.49 -20.08
N ARG A 104 1.83 22.68 -20.66
CA ARG A 104 0.96 23.11 -21.78
C ARG A 104 0.10 24.31 -21.41
N TYR A 105 -0.45 24.34 -20.19
CA TYR A 105 -1.24 25.48 -19.74
C TYR A 105 -0.39 26.75 -19.60
N ILE A 106 0.81 26.63 -19.02
CA ILE A 106 1.71 27.77 -18.81
C ILE A 106 2.23 28.32 -20.13
N GLU A 107 2.62 27.47 -21.07
CA GLU A 107 3.12 27.90 -22.39
C GLU A 107 2.06 28.63 -23.23
N ASN A 108 0.80 28.25 -23.09
CA ASN A 108 -0.31 28.86 -23.82
C ASN A 108 -1.02 29.98 -23.04
N ALA A 109 -0.52 30.36 -21.86
CA ALA A 109 -1.12 31.40 -21.05
C ALA A 109 -0.88 32.79 -21.66
N ASN A 110 -1.77 33.74 -21.35
CA ASN A 110 -1.62 35.10 -21.84
C ASN A 110 -0.54 35.88 -21.09
N ILE A 111 -0.02 36.95 -21.69
CA ILE A 111 1.04 37.80 -21.11
C ILE A 111 0.64 38.34 -19.72
N SER A 112 -0.64 38.71 -19.52
CA SER A 112 -1.12 39.18 -18.20
C SER A 112 -0.99 38.12 -17.11
N PHE A 113 -1.08 36.84 -17.44
CA PHE A 113 -0.84 35.75 -16.49
C PHE A 113 0.64 35.68 -16.10
N HIS A 114 1.55 35.83 -17.07
CA HIS A 114 2.99 35.82 -16.83
C HIS A 114 3.46 37.04 -16.03
N ASP A 115 2.86 38.21 -16.23
CA ASP A 115 3.19 39.42 -15.44
C ASP A 115 2.75 39.30 -13.97
N LYS A 116 1.68 38.56 -13.71
CA LYS A 116 1.10 38.39 -12.36
C LYS A 116 1.68 37.21 -11.59
N THR A 117 2.32 36.27 -12.28
CA THR A 117 2.75 35.00 -11.67
C THR A 117 4.25 34.82 -11.87
N PRO A 118 5.08 35.06 -10.84
CA PRO A 118 6.52 34.92 -10.95
C PRO A 118 6.94 33.50 -11.36
N ALA A 119 8.00 33.40 -12.17
CA ALA A 119 8.54 32.12 -12.63
C ALA A 119 8.88 31.16 -11.48
N GLY A 120 9.38 31.68 -10.35
CA GLY A 120 9.65 30.89 -9.15
C GLY A 120 8.40 30.23 -8.55
N THR A 121 7.25 30.91 -8.56
CA THR A 121 5.98 30.35 -8.10
C THR A 121 5.50 29.23 -9.03
N LEU A 122 5.67 29.39 -10.34
CA LEU A 122 5.35 28.33 -11.31
C LEU A 122 6.25 27.11 -11.11
N PHE A 123 7.54 27.33 -10.87
CA PHE A 123 8.50 26.26 -10.62
C PHE A 123 8.08 25.42 -9.40
N VAL A 124 7.86 26.07 -8.25
CA VAL A 124 7.41 25.39 -7.02
C VAL A 124 6.10 24.63 -7.23
N ARG A 125 5.16 25.19 -8.01
CA ARG A 125 3.89 24.50 -8.32
C ARG A 125 4.07 23.26 -9.18
N ILE A 126 5.00 23.26 -10.13
CA ILE A 126 5.24 22.11 -11.03
C ILE A 126 6.02 21.01 -10.33
N THR A 127 6.90 21.38 -9.40
CA THR A 127 7.73 20.43 -8.65
C THR A 127 6.99 19.95 -7.40
N ASN A 128 6.78 20.84 -6.44
CA ASN A 128 6.39 20.50 -5.06
C ASN A 128 4.90 20.19 -4.98
N ASP A 129 4.03 21.08 -5.48
CA ASP A 129 2.58 20.85 -5.39
C ASP A 129 2.16 19.57 -6.15
N VAL A 130 2.81 19.26 -7.28
CA VAL A 130 2.56 18.01 -8.03
C VAL A 130 3.07 16.79 -7.28
N GLU A 131 4.21 16.89 -6.62
CA GLU A 131 4.75 15.81 -5.79
C GLU A 131 3.85 15.52 -4.59
N ASP A 132 3.36 16.55 -3.90
CA ASP A 132 2.41 16.41 -2.79
C ASP A 132 1.12 15.72 -3.24
N ILE A 133 0.59 16.09 -4.41
CA ILE A 133 -0.58 15.42 -4.99
C ILE A 133 -0.28 13.93 -5.24
N SER A 134 0.90 13.61 -5.79
CA SER A 134 1.30 12.22 -6.04
C SER A 134 1.49 11.41 -4.77
N ALA A 135 2.10 11.99 -3.74
CA ALA A 135 2.24 11.38 -2.42
C ALA A 135 0.86 11.04 -1.84
N LEU A 136 -0.09 11.98 -1.89
CA LEU A 136 -1.47 11.73 -1.48
C LEU A 136 -2.12 10.56 -2.27
N PHE A 137 -1.85 10.43 -3.57
CA PHE A 137 -2.34 9.30 -4.36
C PHE A 137 -1.71 7.96 -3.95
N LYS A 138 -0.40 7.94 -3.67
CA LYS A 138 0.30 6.74 -3.19
C LYS A 138 -0.24 6.34 -1.81
N ASP A 139 -0.30 7.28 -0.87
CA ASP A 139 -0.62 7.02 0.54
C ASP A 139 -2.11 6.81 0.80
N VAL A 140 -2.98 7.72 0.35
CA VAL A 140 -4.41 7.72 0.73
C VAL A 140 -5.23 6.71 -0.06
N ILE A 141 -4.90 6.47 -1.32
CA ILE A 141 -5.70 5.56 -2.15
C ILE A 141 -5.20 4.13 -2.09
N THR A 142 -3.90 3.92 -1.93
CA THR A 142 -3.33 2.56 -1.94
C THR A 142 -3.09 2.04 -0.53
N THR A 143 -2.47 2.85 0.34
CA THR A 143 -2.03 2.39 1.66
C THR A 143 -3.12 2.54 2.73
N PHE A 144 -3.84 3.66 2.78
CA PHE A 144 -4.87 3.87 3.81
C PHE A 144 -5.97 2.80 3.83
N PHE A 145 -6.46 2.38 2.66
CA PHE A 145 -7.44 1.28 2.57
C PHE A 145 -6.83 -0.07 2.98
N LYS A 146 -5.56 -0.31 2.63
CA LYS A 146 -4.80 -1.50 3.04
C LYS A 146 -4.70 -1.56 4.57
N ASP A 147 -4.37 -0.44 5.22
CA ASP A 147 -4.15 -0.36 6.67
C ASP A 147 -5.43 -0.59 7.46
N ILE A 148 -6.57 -0.02 7.02
CA ILE A 148 -7.87 -0.27 7.66
C ILE A 148 -8.20 -1.77 7.65
N ILE A 149 -8.03 -2.42 6.50
CA ILE A 149 -8.29 -3.86 6.37
C ILE A 149 -7.34 -4.65 7.27
N MET A 150 -6.06 -4.27 7.31
CA MET A 150 -5.05 -4.91 8.14
C MET A 150 -5.39 -4.81 9.64
N ILE A 151 -5.77 -3.63 10.11
CA ILE A 151 -6.16 -3.40 11.51
C ILE A 151 -7.35 -4.29 11.88
N ILE A 152 -8.41 -4.30 11.05
CA ILE A 152 -9.59 -5.12 11.30
C ILE A 152 -9.24 -6.61 11.35
N ALA A 153 -8.40 -7.08 10.42
CA ALA A 153 -8.02 -8.47 10.32
C ALA A 153 -7.14 -8.93 11.51
N ILE A 154 -6.17 -8.11 11.91
CA ILE A 154 -5.33 -8.36 13.10
C ILE A 154 -6.20 -8.41 14.36
N LEU A 155 -7.08 -7.43 14.55
CA LEU A 155 -8.01 -7.40 15.70
C LEU A 155 -8.88 -8.65 15.75
N GLY A 156 -9.44 -9.07 14.60
CA GLY A 156 -10.24 -10.29 14.51
C GLY A 156 -9.48 -11.55 14.96
N ILE A 157 -8.22 -11.67 14.56
CA ILE A 157 -7.40 -12.83 14.92
C ILE A 157 -6.88 -12.77 16.35
N MET A 158 -6.56 -11.59 16.87
CA MET A 158 -6.23 -11.43 18.28
C MET A 158 -7.39 -11.87 19.17
N ILE A 159 -8.63 -11.47 18.84
CA ILE A 159 -9.83 -11.90 19.55
C ILE A 159 -10.04 -13.42 19.43
N TYR A 160 -9.78 -14.01 18.25
CA TYR A 160 -9.89 -15.45 18.01
C TYR A 160 -8.86 -16.27 18.80
N ILE A 161 -7.60 -15.82 18.88
CA ILE A 161 -6.53 -16.52 19.59
C ILE A 161 -6.71 -16.40 21.11
N SER A 162 -6.99 -15.20 21.62
CA SER A 162 -7.26 -14.96 23.03
C SER A 162 -8.00 -13.66 23.24
N THR A 163 -9.30 -13.77 23.49
CA THR A 163 -10.16 -12.62 23.80
C THR A 163 -9.68 -11.87 25.04
N LYS A 164 -9.12 -12.59 26.03
CA LYS A 164 -8.65 -12.01 27.29
C LYS A 164 -7.37 -11.19 27.12
N LEU A 165 -6.46 -11.62 26.24
CA LEU A 165 -5.22 -10.88 25.96
C LEU A 165 -5.49 -9.68 25.03
N SER A 166 -6.42 -9.84 24.09
CA SER A 166 -6.81 -8.80 23.13
C SER A 166 -7.56 -7.62 23.75
N LEU A 167 -8.30 -7.81 24.85
CA LEU A 167 -9.02 -6.74 25.56
C LEU A 167 -8.16 -5.97 26.57
N LEU A 168 -6.99 -6.53 26.91
CA LEU A 168 -6.08 -5.99 27.93
C LEU A 168 -4.94 -5.17 27.32
N THR A 169 -4.73 -5.29 26.00
CA THR A 169 -3.79 -4.52 25.18
C THR A 169 -4.56 -3.45 24.42
#